data_AF-A0A1W6EVZ3-F1
#
_entry.id   AF-A0A1W6EVZ3-F1
#
_cell.length_a   1.000
_cell.length_b   1.000
_cell.length_c   1.000
_cell.angle_alpha   90.00
_cell.angle_beta   90.00
_cell.angle_gamma   90.00
#
_symmetry.space_group_name_H-M   'P 1'
#
loop_
_entity.id
_entity.type
_entity.pdbx_description
1 polymer ?
#
loop_
_entity_poly.entity_id
_entity_poly.type
_entity_poly.pdbx_seq_one_letter_code
_entity_poly.pdbx_strand_id
1 'polypeptide(L)'
;MLWNPIGIYEIVVYLFVALPYNLGNALTVDELYDLSLSTRILVETGAVRWCFSSKGPRDQTELGLLHIIDSCCKSVVLCDDVIDTRQYKYGIYNNGSHTRRNCECDSMFYNCLKNVDDGTKLIAFAIKTMYHVRSPLCFFKLHDVDCINKYYDEKNNTYIHSGGGKYFCAKWYVSKFE
;
A
#
# COMPACT_ATOMS: atom_id res chain seq x y z
N MET A 1 1.10 -14.71 36.72
CA MET A 1 1.50 -13.46 36.03
C MET A 1 1.37 -13.72 34.53
N LEU A 2 0.20 -13.41 33.97
CA LEU A 2 -0.09 -13.57 32.55
C LEU A 2 0.33 -12.28 31.86
N TRP A 3 1.41 -12.32 31.09
CA TRP A 3 1.76 -11.26 30.15
C TRP A 3 0.77 -11.31 29.00
N ASN A 4 -0.13 -10.33 28.94
CA ASN A 4 -1.08 -10.14 27.85
C ASN A 4 -0.37 -9.38 26.71
N PRO A 5 -0.11 -10.00 25.53
CA PRO A 5 0.72 -9.40 24.48
C PRO A 5 -0.01 -8.34 23.63
N ILE A 6 -1.24 -7.97 23.98
CA ILE A 6 -2.09 -7.06 23.20
C ILE A 6 -1.57 -5.60 23.27
N GLY A 7 -0.98 -5.17 24.39
CA GLY A 7 -0.63 -3.76 24.62
C GLY A 7 0.53 -3.19 23.79
N ILE A 8 1.45 -4.02 23.26
CA ILE A 8 2.60 -3.51 22.49
C ILE A 8 2.19 -3.18 21.05
N TYR A 9 1.29 -3.99 20.45
CA TYR A 9 0.80 -3.73 19.10
C TYR A 9 -0.08 -2.48 19.05
N GLU A 10 -0.90 -2.22 20.06
CA GLU A 10 -1.74 -1.02 20.16
C GLU A 10 -0.92 0.27 20.25
N ILE A 11 0.18 0.27 21.02
CA ILE A 11 1.10 1.42 21.13
C ILE A 11 1.83 1.68 19.80
N VAL A 12 2.21 0.63 19.08
CA VAL A 12 2.88 0.74 17.77
C VAL A 12 1.94 1.33 16.72
N VAL A 13 0.66 0.94 16.71
CA VAL A 13 -0.34 1.56 15.82
C VAL A 13 -0.47 3.07 16.11
N TYR A 14 -0.48 3.47 17.38
CA TYR A 14 -0.61 4.88 17.78
C TYR A 14 0.59 5.74 17.36
N LEU A 15 1.82 5.24 17.53
CA LEU A 15 3.04 5.99 17.20
C LEU A 15 3.30 6.13 15.70
N PHE A 16 2.89 5.16 14.87
CA PHE A 16 3.15 5.19 13.42
C PHE A 16 2.05 5.86 12.60
N VAL A 17 0.79 5.87 13.06
CA VAL A 17 -0.35 6.43 12.31
C VAL A 17 -0.59 7.90 12.61
N ALA A 18 -0.48 8.35 13.87
CA ALA A 18 -0.90 9.69 14.27
C ALA A 18 0.17 10.80 14.08
N LEU A 19 1.45 10.45 14.02
CA LEU A 19 2.54 11.44 14.11
C LEU A 19 3.02 12.06 12.78
N PRO A 20 2.98 11.41 11.60
CA PRO A 20 3.51 12.03 10.37
C PRO A 20 2.46 12.65 9.44
N TYR A 21 1.18 12.33 9.58
CA TYR A 21 0.19 12.63 8.55
C TYR A 21 -0.90 13.52 9.12
N ASN A 22 -0.75 14.83 8.88
CA ASN A 22 -1.76 15.85 9.13
C ASN A 22 -2.94 15.66 8.15
N LEU A 23 -3.60 14.50 8.22
CA LEU A 23 -4.90 14.24 7.61
C LEU A 23 -5.92 14.93 8.51
N GLY A 24 -6.63 15.92 7.97
CA GLY A 24 -7.83 16.43 8.61
C GLY A 24 -8.76 15.24 8.89
N ASN A 25 -9.00 14.96 10.17
CA ASN A 25 -9.68 13.80 10.75
C ASN A 25 -8.78 12.57 10.92
N ALA A 26 -7.94 12.60 11.96
CA ALA A 26 -7.33 11.39 12.51
C ALA A 26 -8.44 10.44 12.99
N LEU A 27 -8.43 9.20 12.52
CA LEU A 27 -9.29 8.13 13.04
C LEU A 27 -9.05 7.99 14.55
N THR A 28 -10.13 7.88 15.31
CA THR A 28 -10.10 7.65 16.76
C THR A 28 -9.57 6.24 17.09
N VAL A 29 -9.16 6.03 18.35
CA VAL A 29 -8.66 4.72 18.82
C VAL A 29 -9.73 3.63 18.64
N ASP A 30 -10.99 3.96 18.93
CA ASP A 30 -12.12 3.04 18.78
C ASP A 30 -12.33 2.67 17.31
N GLU A 31 -12.26 3.65 16.40
CA GLU A 31 -12.33 3.40 14.95
C GLU A 31 -11.18 2.53 14.45
N LEU A 32 -9.95 2.72 14.96
CA LEU A 32 -8.80 1.88 14.61
C LEU A 32 -8.94 0.45 15.16
N TYR A 33 -9.52 0.31 16.36
CA TYR A 33 -9.77 -1.00 16.98
C TYR A 33 -10.83 -1.77 16.20
N ASP A 34 -11.94 -1.14 15.84
CA ASP A 34 -13.00 -1.72 15.01
C ASP A 34 -12.50 -2.11 13.62
N LEU A 35 -11.61 -1.31 13.04
CA LEU A 35 -10.96 -1.63 11.76
C LEU A 35 -10.03 -2.85 11.90
N SER A 36 -9.33 -2.97 13.03
CA SER A 36 -8.44 -4.11 13.31
C SER A 36 -9.22 -5.41 13.57
N LEU A 37 -10.35 -5.33 14.28
CA LEU A 37 -11.23 -6.46 14.57
C LEU A 37 -11.94 -6.93 13.30
N SER A 38 -12.47 -6.01 12.51
CA SER A 38 -13.10 -6.31 11.22
C SER A 38 -12.11 -7.01 10.26
N THR A 39 -10.85 -6.59 10.27
CA THR A 39 -9.78 -7.22 9.47
C THR A 39 -9.53 -8.67 9.86
N ARG A 40 -9.46 -8.96 11.17
CA ARG A 40 -9.27 -10.33 11.66
C ARG A 40 -10.41 -11.24 11.22
N ILE A 41 -11.65 -10.78 11.33
CA ILE A 41 -12.84 -11.52 10.90
C ILE A 41 -12.76 -11.83 9.40
N LEU A 42 -12.41 -10.85 8.57
CA LEU A 42 -12.31 -11.04 7.11
C LEU A 42 -11.24 -12.08 6.71
N VAL A 43 -10.13 -12.15 7.46
CA VAL A 43 -9.06 -13.14 7.22
C VAL A 43 -9.46 -14.52 7.74
N GLU A 44 -9.96 -14.62 8.96
CA GLU A 44 -10.31 -15.90 9.61
C GLU A 44 -11.44 -16.62 8.87
N THR A 45 -12.42 -15.86 8.36
CA THR A 45 -13.52 -16.40 7.55
C THR A 45 -13.11 -16.76 6.13
N GLY A 46 -11.88 -16.42 5.71
CA GLY A 46 -11.44 -16.55 4.32
C GLY A 46 -12.20 -15.63 3.36
N ALA A 47 -12.82 -14.56 3.87
CA ALA A 47 -13.51 -13.58 3.05
C ALA A 47 -12.54 -12.82 2.13
N VAL A 48 -11.33 -12.55 2.61
CA VAL A 48 -10.22 -11.99 1.83
C VAL A 48 -8.91 -12.72 2.16
N ARG A 49 -8.15 -13.08 1.13
CA ARG A 49 -6.88 -13.82 1.23
C ARG A 49 -5.67 -12.97 0.83
N TRP A 50 -5.88 -11.91 0.06
CA TRP A 50 -4.82 -11.07 -0.50
C TRP A 50 -4.68 -9.72 0.21
N CYS A 51 -5.75 -9.13 0.75
CA CYS A 51 -5.77 -7.74 1.25
C CYS A 51 -4.81 -7.42 2.41
N PHE A 52 -4.34 -8.43 3.13
CA PHE A 52 -3.48 -8.28 4.30
C PHE A 52 -2.22 -9.14 4.23
N SER A 53 -1.89 -9.68 3.05
CA SER A 53 -0.68 -10.46 2.82
C SER A 53 0.26 -9.69 1.92
N SER A 54 1.56 -9.63 2.27
CA SER A 54 2.58 -9.04 1.40
C SER A 54 2.97 -9.94 0.22
N LYS A 55 2.61 -11.23 0.26
CA LYS A 55 2.97 -12.23 -0.77
C LYS A 55 1.76 -13.03 -1.30
N GLY A 56 0.56 -12.70 -0.81
CA GLY A 56 -0.65 -13.46 -1.09
C GLY A 56 -0.74 -14.77 -0.28
N PRO A 57 -1.75 -15.61 -0.57
CA PRO A 57 -1.92 -16.95 0.00
C PRO A 57 -0.92 -17.96 -0.59
N ARG A 58 -0.85 -19.16 0.02
CA ARG A 58 0.00 -20.26 -0.48
C ARG A 58 -0.40 -20.70 -1.88
N ASP A 59 -1.71 -20.84 -2.13
CA ASP A 59 -2.24 -21.09 -3.46
C ASP A 59 -2.54 -19.76 -4.15
N GLN A 60 -1.71 -19.40 -5.12
CA GLN A 60 -1.78 -18.14 -5.85
C GLN A 60 -2.99 -18.05 -6.80
N THR A 61 -3.74 -19.14 -7.00
CA THR A 61 -4.98 -19.14 -7.79
C THR A 61 -6.20 -18.82 -6.93
N GLU A 62 -6.08 -18.99 -5.61
CA GLU A 62 -7.18 -18.91 -4.69
C GLU A 62 -7.61 -17.45 -4.43
N LEU A 63 -8.92 -17.22 -4.39
CA LEU A 63 -9.54 -15.97 -3.94
C LEU A 63 -10.44 -16.27 -2.74
N GLY A 64 -10.64 -15.27 -1.88
CA GLY A 64 -11.59 -15.31 -0.77
C GLY A 64 -13.04 -15.15 -1.23
N LEU A 65 -13.97 -15.30 -0.29
CA LEU A 65 -15.42 -15.21 -0.56
C LEU A 65 -15.84 -13.89 -1.22
N LEU A 66 -15.17 -12.78 -0.86
CA LEU A 66 -15.37 -11.47 -1.45
C LEU A 66 -14.50 -11.34 -2.72
N HIS A 67 -14.78 -12.18 -3.72
CA HIS A 67 -13.93 -12.37 -4.89
C HIS A 67 -13.52 -11.06 -5.59
N ILE A 68 -14.44 -10.10 -5.72
CA ILE A 68 -14.18 -8.82 -6.39
C ILE A 68 -13.17 -7.98 -5.57
N ILE A 69 -13.45 -7.79 -4.28
CA ILE A 69 -12.56 -7.06 -3.36
C ILE A 69 -11.20 -7.74 -3.27
N ASP A 70 -11.18 -9.06 -3.11
CA ASP A 70 -9.93 -9.80 -2.92
C ASP A 70 -9.09 -9.83 -4.20
N SER A 71 -9.74 -9.79 -5.38
CA SER A 71 -9.06 -9.60 -6.67
C SER A 71 -8.43 -8.20 -6.78
N CYS A 72 -9.09 -7.15 -6.26
CA CYS A 72 -8.46 -5.83 -6.17
C CYS A 72 -7.20 -5.86 -5.31
N CYS A 73 -7.24 -6.58 -4.18
CA CYS A 73 -6.08 -6.71 -3.32
C CYS A 73 -4.95 -7.54 -3.95
N LYS A 74 -5.31 -8.59 -4.69
CA LYS A 74 -4.35 -9.43 -5.43
C LYS A 74 -3.50 -8.61 -6.41
N SER A 75 -4.10 -7.66 -7.14
CA SER A 75 -3.35 -6.85 -8.11
C SER A 75 -2.25 -6.01 -7.46
N VAL A 76 -2.48 -5.51 -6.24
CA VAL A 76 -1.47 -4.74 -5.48
C VAL A 76 -0.35 -5.63 -4.96
N VAL A 77 -0.69 -6.83 -4.48
CA VAL A 77 0.29 -7.81 -4.02
C VAL A 77 1.22 -8.25 -5.16
N LEU A 78 0.66 -8.39 -6.36
CA LEU A 78 1.41 -8.79 -7.55
C LEU A 78 2.14 -7.63 -8.25
N CYS A 79 1.99 -6.40 -7.77
CA CYS A 79 2.77 -5.26 -8.25
C CYS A 79 4.24 -5.44 -7.82
N ASP A 80 5.12 -5.67 -8.79
CA ASP A 80 6.53 -6.04 -8.61
C ASP A 80 7.46 -4.82 -8.50
N ASP A 81 7.05 -3.67 -9.04
CA ASP A 81 7.80 -2.43 -8.94
C ASP A 81 7.64 -1.78 -7.56
N VAL A 82 8.44 -2.29 -6.62
CA VAL A 82 8.41 -1.88 -5.21
C VAL A 82 9.77 -1.36 -4.73
N ILE A 83 9.72 -0.61 -3.63
CA ILE A 83 10.86 -0.22 -2.80
C ILE A 83 10.58 -0.70 -1.39
N ASP A 84 11.31 -1.73 -0.97
CA ASP A 84 11.15 -2.33 0.36
C ASP A 84 11.56 -1.37 1.48
N THR A 85 11.13 -1.70 2.70
CA THR A 85 11.42 -0.91 3.89
C THR A 85 12.93 -0.77 4.07
N ARG A 86 13.38 0.46 4.34
CA ARG A 86 14.79 0.77 4.56
C ARG A 86 15.70 0.45 3.37
N GLN A 87 15.16 0.35 2.16
CA GLN A 87 15.93 0.12 0.93
C GLN A 87 15.97 1.37 0.04
N TYR A 88 17.00 1.42 -0.81
CA TYR A 88 17.11 2.37 -1.92
C TYR A 88 16.74 1.69 -3.23
N LYS A 89 15.98 2.39 -4.07
CA LYS A 89 15.76 2.03 -5.48
C LYS A 89 15.49 3.31 -6.26
N TYR A 90 15.97 3.39 -7.50
CA TYR A 90 15.81 4.53 -8.39
C TYR A 90 16.25 5.88 -7.80
N GLY A 91 17.27 5.85 -6.92
CA GLY A 91 17.79 7.04 -6.26
C GLY A 91 16.96 7.59 -5.11
N ILE A 92 15.84 6.95 -4.75
CA ILE A 92 14.99 7.34 -3.62
C ILE A 92 15.04 6.29 -2.51
N TYR A 93 14.95 6.76 -1.25
CA TYR A 93 15.00 5.92 -0.05
C TYR A 93 13.61 5.73 0.56
N ASN A 94 13.21 4.49 0.80
CA ASN A 94 11.99 4.21 1.57
C ASN A 94 12.31 4.25 3.08
N ASN A 95 12.09 5.41 3.69
CA ASN A 95 12.23 5.60 5.15
C ASN A 95 11.01 5.08 5.95
N GLY A 96 10.00 4.53 5.28
CA GLY A 96 8.76 4.04 5.91
C GLY A 96 8.89 2.66 6.54
N SER A 97 7.88 2.31 7.35
CA SER A 97 7.70 0.98 7.95
C SER A 97 7.03 -0.04 7.01
N HIS A 98 6.61 0.39 5.82
CA HIS A 98 5.95 -0.46 4.82
C HIS A 98 6.62 -0.31 3.45
N THR A 99 6.61 -1.40 2.67
CA THR A 99 7.02 -1.41 1.28
C THR A 99 6.19 -0.41 0.46
N ARG A 100 6.86 0.36 -0.38
CA ARG A 100 6.25 1.38 -1.24
C ARG A 100 6.16 0.87 -2.66
N ARG A 101 5.07 1.19 -3.36
CA ARG A 101 4.79 0.76 -4.72
C ARG A 101 4.76 1.93 -5.69
N ASN A 102 4.79 1.59 -6.98
CA ASN A 102 4.47 2.53 -8.04
C ASN A 102 3.04 3.07 -7.86
N CYS A 103 2.85 4.38 -7.99
CA CYS A 103 1.56 5.04 -7.84
C CYS A 103 0.50 4.56 -8.83
N GLU A 104 0.89 3.99 -9.98
CA GLU A 104 -0.04 3.37 -10.93
C GLU A 104 -0.75 2.16 -10.30
N CYS A 105 -0.03 1.32 -9.56
CA CYS A 105 -0.63 0.20 -8.83
C CYS A 105 -1.61 0.66 -7.76
N ASP A 106 -1.27 1.71 -7.01
CA ASP A 106 -2.18 2.32 -6.03
C ASP A 106 -3.45 2.85 -6.71
N SER A 107 -3.32 3.54 -7.87
CA SER A 107 -4.46 4.06 -8.61
C SER A 107 -5.38 2.97 -9.13
N MET A 108 -4.82 1.90 -9.70
CA MET A 108 -5.59 0.73 -10.16
C MET A 108 -6.36 0.09 -9.02
N PHE A 109 -5.74 -0.03 -7.84
CA PHE A 109 -6.38 -0.56 -6.64
C PHE A 109 -7.55 0.30 -6.16
N TYR A 110 -7.34 1.61 -6.06
CA TYR A 110 -8.39 2.54 -5.64
C TYR A 110 -9.58 2.51 -6.60
N ASN A 111 -9.32 2.52 -7.90
CA ASN A 111 -10.36 2.43 -8.91
C ASN A 111 -11.10 1.08 -8.87
N CYS A 112 -10.37 -0.02 -8.61
CA CYS A 112 -10.97 -1.34 -8.48
C CYS A 112 -11.98 -1.37 -7.31
N LEU A 113 -11.58 -0.88 -6.12
CA LEU A 113 -12.47 -0.85 -4.95
C LEU A 113 -13.62 0.16 -5.08
N LYS A 114 -13.43 1.25 -5.83
CA LYS A 114 -14.48 2.25 -6.09
C LYS A 114 -15.68 1.67 -6.86
N ASN A 115 -15.44 0.67 -7.70
CA ASN A 115 -16.46 0.09 -8.58
C ASN A 115 -17.14 -1.15 -7.99
N VAL A 116 -16.93 -1.45 -6.70
CA VAL A 116 -17.59 -2.57 -6.01
C VAL A 116 -19.03 -2.16 -5.62
N ASP A 117 -20.05 -2.84 -6.15
CA ASP A 117 -21.47 -2.49 -5.96
C ASP A 117 -22.33 -3.63 -5.36
N ASP A 118 -21.74 -4.79 -5.10
CA ASP A 118 -22.39 -6.03 -4.65
C ASP A 118 -22.87 -6.04 -3.18
N GLY A 119 -23.18 -4.88 -2.60
CA GLY A 119 -23.54 -4.73 -1.19
C GLY A 119 -22.32 -4.73 -0.24
N THR A 120 -21.10 -4.86 -0.74
CA THR A 120 -19.87 -4.89 0.07
C THR A 120 -19.11 -3.56 0.09
N LYS A 121 -19.75 -2.46 -0.35
CA LYS A 121 -19.17 -1.10 -0.40
C LYS A 121 -18.49 -0.66 0.90
N LEU A 122 -19.08 -0.97 2.05
CA LEU A 122 -18.49 -0.62 3.35
C LEU A 122 -17.17 -1.34 3.59
N ILE A 123 -17.08 -2.62 3.20
CA ILE A 123 -15.86 -3.43 3.30
C ILE A 123 -14.80 -2.89 2.33
N ALA A 124 -15.18 -2.59 1.08
CA ALA A 124 -14.30 -1.99 0.10
C ALA A 124 -13.74 -0.64 0.60
N PHE A 125 -14.58 0.21 1.18
CA PHE A 125 -14.16 1.47 1.80
C PHE A 125 -13.19 1.24 2.98
N ALA A 126 -13.49 0.31 3.88
CA ALA A 126 -12.60 0.00 5.02
C ALA A 126 -11.21 -0.47 4.55
N ILE A 127 -11.15 -1.38 3.58
CA ILE A 127 -9.90 -1.87 2.99
C ILE A 127 -9.13 -0.73 2.31
N LYS A 128 -9.84 0.11 1.55
CA LYS A 128 -9.26 1.30 0.90
C LYS A 128 -8.57 2.22 1.91
N THR A 129 -9.27 2.53 3.01
CA THR A 129 -8.77 3.38 4.10
C THR A 129 -7.57 2.76 4.80
N MET A 130 -7.65 1.47 5.14
CA MET A 130 -6.54 0.74 5.76
C MET A 130 -5.28 0.72 4.91
N TYR A 131 -5.43 0.57 3.60
CA TYR A 131 -4.32 0.59 2.66
C TYR A 131 -3.70 1.99 2.61
N HIS A 132 -4.53 3.04 2.48
CA HIS A 132 -4.06 4.43 2.45
C HIS A 132 -3.28 4.82 3.72
N VAL A 133 -3.77 4.44 4.89
CA VAL A 133 -3.10 4.68 6.18
C VAL A 133 -1.72 4.01 6.25
N ARG A 134 -1.59 2.78 5.72
CA ARG A 134 -0.30 2.05 5.71
C ARG A 134 0.63 2.50 4.58
N SER A 135 0.06 2.90 3.44
CA SER A 135 0.78 3.26 2.23
C SER A 135 0.47 4.70 1.77
N PRO A 136 0.69 5.74 2.60
CA PRO A 136 0.33 7.12 2.23
C PRO A 136 1.24 7.73 1.15
N LEU A 137 2.40 7.12 0.89
CA LEU A 137 3.33 7.49 -0.17
C LEU A 137 3.44 6.36 -1.19
N CYS A 138 3.57 6.75 -2.44
CA CYS A 138 3.92 5.91 -3.58
C CYS A 138 4.98 6.66 -4.43
N PHE A 139 5.53 6.03 -5.46
CA PHE A 139 6.47 6.71 -6.36
C PHE A 139 6.00 6.66 -7.82
N PHE A 140 6.30 7.72 -8.58
CA PHE A 140 6.15 7.72 -10.05
C PHE A 140 7.52 7.59 -10.70
N LYS A 141 7.53 6.93 -11.87
CA LYS A 141 8.64 6.95 -12.82
C LYS A 141 8.35 8.03 -13.86
N LEU A 142 9.14 9.10 -13.85
CA LEU A 142 8.95 10.26 -14.70
C LEU A 142 9.90 10.17 -15.90
N HIS A 143 9.32 9.97 -17.08
CA HIS A 143 10.01 10.00 -18.36
C HIS A 143 9.93 11.41 -18.98
N ASP A 144 10.82 11.70 -19.92
CA ASP A 144 10.83 12.96 -20.69
C ASP A 144 10.91 14.24 -19.84
N VAL A 145 11.52 14.14 -18.66
CA VAL A 145 11.79 15.27 -17.76
C VAL A 145 13.26 15.32 -17.38
N ASP A 146 13.76 16.52 -17.10
CA ASP A 146 15.11 16.71 -16.61
C ASP A 146 15.22 16.28 -15.14
N CYS A 147 15.98 15.20 -14.91
CA CYS A 147 16.25 14.69 -13.58
C CYS A 147 17.44 15.44 -12.94
N ILE A 148 17.35 15.75 -11.64
CA ILE A 148 18.34 16.59 -10.94
C ILE A 148 19.75 15.97 -10.95
N ASN A 149 19.86 14.64 -10.79
CA ASN A 149 21.15 13.96 -10.61
C ASN A 149 21.39 12.86 -11.64
N LYS A 150 20.52 11.86 -11.68
CA LYS A 150 20.68 10.64 -12.47
C LYS A 150 19.34 10.16 -12.99
N TYR A 151 19.41 9.44 -14.10
CA TYR A 151 18.31 8.69 -14.67
C TYR A 151 18.48 7.20 -14.34
N TYR A 152 17.39 6.46 -14.37
CA TYR A 152 17.31 5.06 -14.01
C TYR A 152 16.57 4.25 -15.08
N ASP A 153 16.91 2.96 -15.18
CA ASP A 153 16.07 1.97 -15.86
C ASP A 153 15.32 1.10 -14.83
N GLU A 154 14.47 0.20 -15.31
CA GLU A 154 13.70 -0.76 -14.49
C GLU A 154 14.60 -1.72 -13.67
N LYS A 155 15.87 -1.86 -14.07
CA LYS A 155 16.87 -2.69 -13.38
C LYS A 155 17.67 -1.91 -12.36
N ASN A 156 17.32 -0.65 -12.10
CA ASN A 156 18.00 0.26 -11.19
C ASN A 156 19.45 0.62 -11.62
N ASN A 157 19.78 0.46 -12.91
CA ASN A 157 21.03 0.98 -13.46
C ASN A 157 20.96 2.50 -13.61
N THR A 158 22.09 3.18 -13.51
CA THR A 158 22.13 4.65 -13.51
C THR A 158 22.72 5.24 -14.78
N TYR A 159 22.15 6.35 -15.24
CA TYR A 159 22.56 7.07 -16.45
C TYR A 159 22.64 8.58 -16.21
N ILE A 160 23.45 9.27 -16.99
CA ILE A 160 23.65 10.73 -16.92
C ILE A 160 22.72 11.52 -17.87
N HIS A 161 22.04 10.83 -18.79
CA HIS A 161 21.14 11.42 -19.77
C HIS A 161 19.85 10.59 -19.85
N SER A 162 18.75 11.18 -20.34
CA SER A 162 17.44 10.54 -20.45
C SER A 162 17.37 9.40 -21.45
N GLY A 163 18.36 9.29 -22.35
CA GLY A 163 18.36 8.29 -23.42
C GLY A 163 17.19 8.48 -24.39
N GLY A 164 16.74 9.72 -24.61
CA GLY A 164 15.59 10.03 -25.46
C GLY A 164 14.27 9.52 -24.86
N GLY A 165 14.09 9.68 -23.56
CA GLY A 165 12.88 9.23 -22.84
C GLY A 165 12.90 7.79 -22.35
N LYS A 166 13.94 7.02 -22.71
CA LYS A 166 14.09 5.62 -22.27
C LYS A 166 14.27 5.47 -20.76
N TYR A 167 14.99 6.41 -20.14
CA TYR A 167 15.30 6.38 -18.71
C TYR A 167 14.48 7.42 -17.95
N PHE A 168 14.23 7.16 -16.67
CA PHE A 168 13.35 7.97 -15.83
C PHE A 168 14.02 8.45 -14.55
N CYS A 169 13.42 9.41 -13.85
CA CYS A 169 13.66 9.59 -12.42
C CYS A 169 12.46 9.13 -11.61
N ALA A 170 12.72 8.56 -10.43
CA ALA A 170 11.69 8.29 -9.46
C ALA A 170 11.49 9.49 -8.53
N LYS A 171 10.23 9.78 -8.20
CA LYS A 171 9.88 10.78 -7.18
C LYS A 171 8.77 10.25 -6.28
N TRP A 172 8.81 10.65 -5.01
CA TRP A 172 7.76 10.39 -4.04
C TRP A 172 6.53 11.25 -4.32
N TYR A 173 5.35 10.65 -4.16
CA TYR A 173 4.07 11.32 -4.24
C TYR A 173 3.19 10.87 -3.08
N VAL A 174 2.36 11.81 -2.61
CA VAL A 174 1.28 11.50 -1.67
C VAL A 174 0.19 10.77 -2.45
N SER A 175 -0.09 9.55 -2.03
CA SER A 175 -1.14 8.73 -2.64
C SER A 175 -2.47 9.44 -2.41
N LYS A 176 -3.30 9.63 -3.44
CA LYS A 176 -4.56 10.36 -3.31
C LYS A 176 -5.68 9.44 -2.83
N PHE A 177 -6.41 9.88 -1.82
CA PHE A 177 -7.61 9.21 -1.32
C PHE A 177 -8.86 9.79 -2.01
N GLU A 178 -9.10 9.43 -3.28
CA GLU A 178 -10.28 9.86 -4.06
C GLU A 178 -11.20 8.66 -4.45
#